data_AF-A0A848SZT2-F1
#
_entry.id   AF-A0A848SZT2-F1
#
_cell.length_a   1.000
_cell.length_b   1.000
_cell.length_c   1.000
_cell.angle_alpha   90.00
_cell.angle_beta   90.00
_cell.angle_gamma   90.00
#
_symmetry.space_group_name_H-M   'P 1'
#
loop_
_entity.id
_entity.type
_entity.pdbx_description
1 polymer ?
#
loop_
_entity_poly.entity_id
_entity_poly.type
_entity_poly.pdbx_seq_one_letter_code
_entity_poly.pdbx_strand_id
1 'polypeptide(L)'
;MADAPEFHDRMLSLGLARVSEAAALASARLIGRGDENAADQAAVDAMRTQLNQLEIKGVVVIGEGERDEAPMLYIGEKVGTGEGPE
;
A
#
# COMPACT_ATOMS: atom_id res chain seq x y z
N MET A 1 33.71 8.95 0.61
CA MET A 1 32.41 8.27 0.42
C MET A 1 31.38 9.29 0.84
N ALA A 2 30.58 9.79 -0.10
CA ALA A 2 29.61 10.85 0.18
C ALA A 2 28.58 10.31 1.18
N ASP A 3 28.24 11.10 2.19
CA ASP A 3 27.12 10.86 3.09
C ASP A 3 25.89 10.51 2.26
N ALA A 4 25.34 9.33 2.47
CA ALA A 4 24.01 9.02 1.95
C ALA A 4 23.03 10.00 2.63
N PRO A 5 22.13 10.66 1.88
CA PRO A 5 21.18 11.57 2.49
C PRO A 5 20.36 10.82 3.55
N GLU A 6 20.41 11.32 4.78
CA GLU A 6 19.74 10.72 5.93
C GLU A 6 18.22 10.91 5.78
N PHE A 7 17.53 9.87 5.28
CA PHE A 7 16.11 9.91 5.05
C PHE A 7 15.35 10.01 6.38
N HIS A 8 14.72 11.16 6.62
CA HIS A 8 13.91 11.39 7.80
C HIS A 8 12.50 10.79 7.62
N ASP A 9 12.42 9.48 7.88
CA ASP A 9 11.27 8.57 7.65
C ASP A 9 10.01 8.86 8.49
N ARG A 10 9.99 9.87 9.38
CA ARG A 10 8.81 10.10 10.25
C ARG A 10 7.53 10.34 9.46
N MET A 11 7.61 11.08 8.36
CA MET A 11 6.45 11.36 7.51
C MET A 11 5.98 10.12 6.77
N LEU A 12 6.92 9.29 6.27
CA LEU A 12 6.60 8.05 5.59
C LEU A 12 6.02 7.02 6.57
N SER A 13 6.61 6.85 7.75
CA SER A 13 6.08 6.02 8.85
C SER A 13 4.62 6.37 9.19
N LEU A 14 4.31 7.67 9.33
CA LEU A 14 2.93 8.13 9.57
C LEU A 14 2.02 7.89 8.36
N GLY A 15 2.55 8.04 7.14
CA GLY A 15 1.85 7.72 5.90
C GLY A 15 1.46 6.25 5.81
N LEU A 16 2.40 5.34 6.13
CA LEU A 16 2.16 3.90 6.16
C LEU A 16 1.14 3.51 7.23
N ALA A 17 1.18 4.13 8.41
CA ALA A 17 0.15 3.92 9.43
C ALA A 17 -1.25 4.26 8.89
N ARG A 18 -1.40 5.37 8.15
CA ARG A 18 -2.66 5.75 7.50
C ARG A 18 -3.10 4.77 6.42
N VAL A 19 -2.17 4.20 5.66
CA VAL A 19 -2.47 3.15 4.67
C VAL A 19 -3.13 1.96 5.37
N SER A 20 -2.53 1.48 6.46
CA SER A 20 -3.09 0.37 7.25
C SER A 20 -4.45 0.70 7.88
N GLU A 21 -4.60 1.92 8.42
CA GLU A 21 -5.88 2.39 8.97
C GLU A 21 -6.99 2.43 7.91
N ALA A 22 -6.70 2.96 6.72
CA ALA A 22 -7.66 3.02 5.63
C ALA A 22 -8.11 1.63 5.17
N ALA A 23 -7.17 0.69 5.05
CA ALA A 23 -7.46 -0.70 4.72
C ALA A 23 -8.39 -1.36 5.74
N ALA A 24 -8.05 -1.22 7.03
CA ALA A 24 -8.82 -1.78 8.12
C ALA A 24 -10.24 -1.18 8.19
N LEU A 25 -10.37 0.14 8.00
CA LEU A 25 -11.67 0.81 7.99
C LEU A 25 -12.53 0.41 6.79
N ALA A 26 -11.93 0.18 5.63
CA ALA A 26 -12.64 -0.23 4.42
C ALA A 26 -13.20 -1.66 4.58
N SER A 27 -12.39 -2.62 5.04
CA SER A 27 -12.82 -4.00 5.26
C SER A 27 -13.73 -4.17 6.48
N ALA A 28 -13.62 -3.31 7.50
CA ALA A 28 -14.43 -3.40 8.72
C ALA A 28 -15.94 -3.42 8.48
N ARG A 29 -16.42 -2.76 7.41
CA ARG A 29 -17.86 -2.73 7.06
C ARG A 29 -18.41 -4.09 6.62
N LEU A 30 -17.52 -5.03 6.30
CA LEU A 30 -17.81 -6.35 5.76
C LEU A 30 -17.61 -7.47 6.79
N ILE A 31 -17.18 -7.14 8.00
CA ILE A 31 -17.04 -8.09 9.12
C ILE A 31 -18.38 -8.79 9.38
N GLY A 32 -18.34 -10.12 9.46
CA GLY A 32 -19.51 -10.96 9.75
C GLY A 32 -20.44 -11.19 8.56
N ARG A 33 -20.10 -10.72 7.35
CA ARG A 33 -20.92 -10.94 6.14
C ARG A 33 -20.62 -12.26 5.42
N GLY A 34 -19.51 -12.92 5.75
CA GLY A 34 -19.10 -14.17 5.10
C GLY A 34 -18.64 -14.00 3.64
N ASP A 35 -18.34 -12.77 3.22
CA ASP A 35 -17.88 -12.43 1.88
C ASP A 35 -16.41 -11.98 1.95
N GLU A 36 -15.51 -12.97 1.89
CA GLU A 36 -14.05 -12.78 1.96
C GLU A 36 -13.54 -11.93 0.81
N ASN A 37 -13.94 -12.26 -0.43
CA ASN A 37 -13.47 -11.57 -1.63
C ASN A 37 -13.84 -10.08 -1.61
N ALA A 38 -15.06 -9.74 -1.16
CA ALA A 38 -15.44 -8.33 -1.03
C ALA A 38 -14.64 -7.61 0.06
N ALA A 39 -14.35 -8.28 1.18
CA ALA A 39 -13.58 -7.71 2.28
C ALA A 39 -12.13 -7.44 1.88
N ASP A 40 -11.54 -8.39 1.17
CA ASP A 40 -10.19 -8.31 0.63
C ASP A 40 -10.07 -7.19 -0.41
N GLN A 41 -10.96 -7.18 -1.40
CA GLN A 41 -11.00 -6.14 -2.44
C GLN A 41 -11.13 -4.74 -1.83
N ALA A 42 -11.98 -4.56 -0.82
CA ALA A 42 -12.16 -3.27 -0.16
C ALA A 42 -10.88 -2.81 0.56
N ALA A 43 -10.12 -3.73 1.16
CA ALA A 43 -8.85 -3.41 1.81
C ALA A 43 -7.77 -3.05 0.77
N VAL A 44 -7.62 -3.87 -0.27
CA VAL A 44 -6.64 -3.68 -1.35
C VAL A 44 -6.84 -2.35 -2.07
N ASP A 45 -8.08 -2.01 -2.41
CA ASP A 45 -8.44 -0.74 -3.06
C ASP A 45 -8.03 0.47 -2.22
N ALA A 46 -8.34 0.41 -0.92
CA ALA A 46 -8.03 1.48 0.02
C ALA A 46 -6.52 1.62 0.22
N MET A 47 -5.81 0.49 0.38
CA MET A 47 -4.35 0.49 0.51
C MET A 47 -3.69 1.08 -0.73
N ARG A 48 -4.03 0.59 -1.92
CA ARG A 48 -3.44 1.08 -3.18
C ARG A 48 -3.67 2.58 -3.36
N THR A 49 -4.88 3.05 -3.06
CA THR A 49 -5.22 4.47 -3.14
C THR A 49 -4.37 5.31 -2.19
N GLN A 50 -4.19 4.89 -0.94
CA GLN A 50 -3.37 5.61 0.04
C GLN A 50 -1.87 5.54 -0.28
N LEU A 51 -1.37 4.39 -0.71
CA LEU A 51 0.02 4.21 -1.11
C LEU A 51 0.39 5.18 -2.24
N ASN A 52 -0.50 5.35 -3.23
CA ASN A 52 -0.30 6.27 -4.36
C ASN A 52 -0.33 7.77 -3.99
N GLN A 53 -0.64 8.11 -2.74
CA GLN A 53 -0.53 9.49 -2.22
C GLN A 53 0.81 9.76 -1.53
N LEU A 54 1.61 8.73 -1.27
CA LEU A 54 2.90 8.88 -0.61
C LEU A 54 3.98 9.34 -1.59
N GLU A 55 4.87 10.22 -1.12
CA GLU A 55 6.07 10.65 -1.83
C GLU A 55 7.16 9.57 -1.73
N ILE A 56 6.91 8.45 -2.40
CA ILE A 56 7.86 7.34 -2.56
C ILE A 56 7.87 6.82 -4.00
N LYS A 57 8.96 6.13 -4.34
CA LYS A 57 9.11 5.27 -5.52
C LYS A 57 9.02 3.79 -5.10
N GLY A 58 7.92 3.43 -4.45
CA GLY A 58 7.76 2.10 -3.88
C GLY A 58 7.57 1.02 -4.94
N VAL A 59 8.08 -0.18 -4.64
CA VAL A 59 7.82 -1.40 -5.42
C VAL A 59 7.27 -2.46 -4.48
N VAL A 60 6.14 -3.04 -4.87
CA VAL A 60 5.54 -4.16 -4.14
C VAL A 60 6.43 -5.39 -4.33
N VAL A 61 7.09 -5.82 -3.27
CA VAL A 61 7.92 -7.04 -3.27
C VAL A 61 7.17 -8.26 -2.71
N ILE A 62 6.12 -8.01 -1.94
CA ILE A 62 5.17 -8.99 -1.40
C ILE A 62 3.79 -8.34 -1.52
N GLY A 63 2.83 -9.05 -2.10
CA GLY A 63 1.49 -8.54 -2.38
C GLY A 63 0.47 -9.66 -2.57
N GLU A 64 -0.65 -9.35 -3.20
CA GLU A 64 -1.80 -10.27 -3.38
C GLU A 64 -1.48 -11.47 -4.27
N GLY A 65 -0.44 -11.37 -5.09
CA GLY A 65 0.02 -12.46 -5.94
C GLY A 65 0.89 -11.97 -7.11
N GLU A 66 1.07 -12.86 -8.08
CA GLU A 66 1.69 -12.51 -9.35
C GLU A 66 0.77 -11.61 -10.18
N ARG A 67 1.33 -10.84 -11.13
CA ARG A 67 0.57 -9.88 -11.95
C ARG A 67 -0.60 -10.52 -12.74
N ASP A 68 -0.46 -11.80 -13.09
CA ASP A 68 -1.47 -12.52 -13.85
C ASP A 68 -2.64 -12.99 -12.95
N GLU A 69 -2.44 -13.02 -11.63
CA GLU A 69 -3.38 -13.54 -10.64
C GLU A 69 -4.05 -12.42 -9.83
N ALA A 70 -3.34 -11.29 -9.66
CA ALA A 70 -3.81 -10.14 -8.89
C ALA A 70 -3.83 -8.84 -9.73
N PRO A 71 -4.98 -8.15 -9.84
CA PRO A 71 -5.08 -6.89 -10.59
C PRO A 71 -4.42 -5.69 -9.90
N MET A 72 -4.20 -5.79 -8.59
CA MET A 72 -3.70 -4.72 -7.72
C MET A 72 -2.82 -5.27 -6.60
N LEU A 73 -1.86 -4.45 -6.18
CA LEU A 73 -0.80 -4.79 -5.25
C LEU A 73 -0.10 -6.10 -5.63
N TYR A 74 0.18 -6.30 -6.92
CA TYR A 74 0.90 -7.48 -7.41
C TYR A 74 2.41 -7.31 -7.27
N ILE A 75 3.15 -8.42 -7.29
CA ILE A 75 4.62 -8.39 -7.18
C ILE A 75 5.24 -7.62 -8.36
N GLY A 76 6.01 -6.58 -8.05
CA GLY A 76 6.61 -5.67 -9.02
C GLY A 76 5.74 -4.47 -9.39
N GLU A 77 4.56 -4.29 -8.78
CA GLU A 77 3.77 -3.08 -8.96
C GLU A 77 4.49 -1.85 -8.38
N LYS A 78 4.50 -0.75 -9.13
CA LYS A 78 5.01 0.54 -8.66
C LYS A 78 3.91 1.30 -7.93
N VAL A 79 4.21 1.78 -6.73
CA VAL A 79 3.28 2.52 -5.87
C VAL A 79 3.92 3.81 -5.37
N GLY A 80 3.08 4.77 -4.99
CA GLY A 80 3.51 6.12 -4.64
C GLY A 80 3.46 7.07 -5.82
N THR A 81 3.76 8.33 -5.55
CA THR A 81 3.74 9.40 -6.54
C THR A 81 4.90 9.31 -7.54
N GLY A 82 5.93 8.50 -7.25
CA GLY A 82 7.15 8.41 -8.05
C GLY A 82 8.17 9.51 -7.73
N GLU A 83 7.84 10.43 -6.82
CA GLU A 83 8.76 11.38 -6.20
C GLU A 83 9.20 10.83 -4.84
N GLY A 84 10.39 11.21 -4.36
CA GLY A 84 10.92 10.73 -3.06
C GLY A 84 11.84 9.50 -3.14
N PRO A 85 12.12 8.85 -2.00
CA PRO A 85 13.06 7.73 -1.90
C PRO A 85 12.53 6.46 -2.57
N GLU A 86 13.45 5.54 -2.88
CA GLU A 86 13.20 4.18 -3.40
C GLU A 86 13.15 3.14 -2.27
#